data_AF-A0A5J6Q565-F1
#
_entry.id   AF-A0A5J6Q565-F1
#
_cell.length_a   1.000
_cell.length_b   1.000
_cell.length_c   1.000
_cell.angle_alpha   90.00
_cell.angle_beta   90.00
_cell.angle_gamma   90.00
#
_symmetry.space_group_name_H-M   'P 1'
#
loop_
_entity.id
_entity.type
_entity.pdbx_description
1 polymer ?
#
loop_
_entity_poly.entity_id
_entity_poly.type
_entity_poly.pdbx_seq_one_letter_code
_entity_poly.pdbx_strand_id
1 'polypeptide(L)'
;MDSLARRSPELSVALANGRPTLVEFYADWCEACQAMAPALQAVEEQVRGGIDVVLLNVDNPRWQPELDRYEVNGIPQLELFGADGTPAGRSLGARSEQELTALVSALIEDRPLPRMAGVGPSSSLATPDRPEPAGGAAGPRSHG
;
A
#
# COMPACT_ATOMS: atom_id res chain seq x y z
N MET A 1 10.64 -13.81 -1.41
CA MET A 1 10.79 -12.34 -1.40
C MET A 1 11.75 -11.84 -2.48
N ASP A 2 13.02 -12.22 -2.44
CA ASP A 2 14.09 -11.74 -3.34
C ASP A 2 13.78 -11.85 -4.86
N SER A 3 13.08 -12.90 -5.30
CA SER A 3 12.65 -13.02 -6.72
C SER A 3 11.57 -12.01 -7.13
N LEU A 4 10.64 -11.69 -6.23
CA LEU A 4 9.60 -10.68 -6.46
C LEU A 4 10.23 -9.29 -6.51
N ALA A 5 11.05 -8.96 -5.51
CA ALA A 5 11.70 -7.65 -5.42
C ALA A 5 12.55 -7.33 -6.67
N ARG A 6 13.34 -8.29 -7.17
CA ARG A 6 14.17 -8.09 -8.37
C ARG A 6 13.39 -7.91 -9.68
N ARG A 7 12.17 -8.44 -9.76
CA ARG A 7 11.32 -8.35 -10.96
C ARG A 7 10.33 -7.18 -10.89
N SER A 8 10.19 -6.56 -9.72
CA SER A 8 9.26 -5.46 -9.54
C SER A 8 9.60 -4.27 -10.46
N PRO A 9 8.61 -3.68 -11.15
CA PRO A 9 8.83 -2.49 -11.96
C PRO A 9 9.14 -1.28 -11.08
N GLU A 10 9.77 -0.26 -11.66
CA GLU A 10 9.91 1.04 -11.01
C GLU A 10 8.51 1.62 -10.71
N LEU A 11 8.32 2.18 -9.49
CA LEU A 11 7.02 2.63 -9.01
C LEU A 11 6.33 3.60 -9.98
N SER A 12 7.06 4.57 -10.51
CA SER A 12 6.52 5.55 -11.46
C SER A 12 6.05 4.92 -12.77
N VAL A 13 6.68 3.83 -13.21
CA VAL A 13 6.27 3.08 -14.41
C VAL A 13 5.02 2.26 -14.12
N ALA A 14 4.92 1.63 -12.96
CA ALA A 14 3.74 0.86 -12.55
C ALA A 14 2.50 1.76 -12.51
N LEU A 15 2.60 2.90 -11.84
CA LEU A 15 1.50 3.86 -11.66
C LEU A 15 1.05 4.56 -12.95
N ALA A 16 1.84 4.51 -14.03
CA ALA A 16 1.56 5.24 -15.27
C ALA A 16 1.22 4.34 -16.47
N ASN A 17 1.25 3.00 -16.32
CA ASN A 17 1.16 2.10 -17.46
C ASN A 17 -0.25 1.54 -17.75
N GLY A 18 -1.27 2.02 -17.03
CA GLY A 18 -2.66 1.60 -17.24
C GLY A 18 -3.03 0.26 -16.60
N ARG A 19 -2.20 -0.29 -15.70
CA ARG A 19 -2.53 -1.46 -14.89
C ARG A 19 -2.72 -1.05 -13.42
N PRO A 20 -3.65 -1.69 -12.69
CA PRO A 20 -3.70 -1.54 -11.24
C PRO A 20 -2.35 -1.95 -10.64
N THR A 21 -2.01 -1.34 -9.50
CA THR A 21 -0.71 -1.57 -8.85
C THR A 21 -0.93 -1.87 -7.37
N LEU A 22 -0.26 -2.90 -6.88
CA LEU A 22 -0.13 -3.21 -5.46
C LEU A 22 1.33 -2.98 -5.07
N VAL A 23 1.55 -2.05 -4.14
CA VAL A 23 2.87 -1.72 -3.62
C VAL A 23 3.02 -2.31 -2.22
N GLU A 24 3.98 -3.19 -1.99
CA GLU A 24 4.34 -3.68 -0.65
C GLU A 24 5.56 -2.93 -0.11
N PHE A 25 5.42 -2.31 1.06
CA PHE A 25 6.54 -1.86 1.88
C PHE A 25 7.01 -3.01 2.76
N TYR A 26 8.28 -3.40 2.62
CA TYR A 26 8.86 -4.58 3.26
C TYR A 26 10.28 -4.33 3.76
N ALA A 27 10.84 -5.30 4.50
CA ALA A 27 12.26 -5.35 4.81
C ALA A 27 12.77 -6.79 4.79
N ASP A 28 14.08 -6.97 4.61
CA ASP A 28 14.68 -8.32 4.63
C ASP A 28 14.65 -8.95 6.03
N TRP A 29 14.62 -8.14 7.09
CA TRP A 29 14.49 -8.60 8.48
C TRP A 29 13.02 -8.86 8.90
N CYS A 30 12.04 -8.58 8.04
CA CYS A 30 10.63 -8.73 8.36
C CYS A 30 10.13 -10.16 8.11
N GLU A 31 10.03 -10.97 9.17
CA GLU A 31 9.54 -12.35 9.09
C GLU A 31 8.11 -12.45 8.52
N ALA A 32 7.21 -11.54 8.92
CA ALA A 32 5.84 -11.50 8.42
C ALA A 32 5.77 -11.23 6.91
N CYS A 33 6.63 -10.34 6.40
CA CYS A 33 6.74 -10.05 4.98
C CYS A 33 7.25 -11.29 4.22
N GLN A 34 8.29 -11.95 4.75
CA GLN A 34 8.83 -13.18 4.16
C GLN A 34 7.77 -14.30 4.09
N ALA A 35 6.95 -14.44 5.14
CA ALA A 35 5.86 -15.42 5.19
C ALA A 35 4.72 -15.12 4.21
N MET A 36 4.46 -13.83 3.92
CA MET A 36 3.44 -13.40 2.96
C MET A 36 3.90 -13.52 1.49
N ALA A 37 5.21 -13.41 1.23
CA ALA A 37 5.76 -13.38 -0.13
C ALA A 37 5.31 -14.54 -1.06
N PRO A 38 5.20 -15.81 -0.62
CA PRO A 38 4.69 -16.88 -1.48
C PRO A 38 3.24 -16.67 -1.92
N ALA A 39 2.39 -16.17 -1.02
CA ALA A 39 1.00 -15.86 -1.33
C ALA A 39 0.91 -14.71 -2.32
N LEU A 40 1.72 -13.65 -2.15
CA LEU A 40 1.77 -12.54 -3.09
C LEU A 40 2.23 -12.98 -4.49
N GLN A 41 3.23 -13.85 -4.56
CA GLN A 41 3.70 -14.43 -5.82
C GLN A 41 2.62 -15.27 -6.51
N ALA A 42 1.92 -16.13 -5.75
CA ALA A 42 0.85 -16.96 -6.29
C ALA A 42 -0.27 -16.11 -6.91
N VAL A 43 -0.67 -15.02 -6.23
CA VAL A 43 -1.69 -14.10 -6.73
C VAL A 43 -1.22 -13.37 -8.00
N GLU A 44 0.01 -12.86 -8.02
CA GLU A 44 0.61 -12.23 -9.22
C GLU A 44 0.58 -13.18 -10.43
N GLU A 45 0.98 -14.44 -10.22
CA GLU A 45 1.01 -15.47 -11.26
C GLU A 45 -0.40 -15.87 -11.74
N GLN A 46 -1.37 -15.96 -10.83
CA GLN A 46 -2.77 -16.28 -11.15
C GLN A 46 -3.40 -15.25 -12.08
N VAL A 47 -3.11 -13.96 -11.88
CA VAL A 47 -3.69 -12.86 -12.68
C VAL A 47 -2.89 -12.53 -13.94
N ARG A 48 -1.78 -13.23 -14.21
CA ARG A 48 -1.00 -13.20 -15.47
C ARG A 48 -0.71 -11.80 -16.00
N GLY A 49 -0.28 -10.89 -15.13
CA GLY A 49 0.04 -9.51 -15.52
C GLY A 49 -1.17 -8.57 -15.60
N GLY A 50 -2.31 -8.96 -15.02
CA GLY A 50 -3.45 -8.06 -14.80
C GLY A 50 -3.21 -6.99 -13.74
N ILE A 51 -2.11 -7.08 -12.98
CA ILE A 51 -1.69 -6.12 -11.95
C ILE A 51 -0.16 -6.02 -11.95
N ASP A 52 0.37 -4.89 -11.51
CA ASP A 52 1.77 -4.76 -11.13
C ASP A 52 1.95 -4.96 -9.61
N VAL A 53 2.95 -5.75 -9.24
CA VAL A 53 3.38 -5.90 -7.86
C VAL A 53 4.73 -5.20 -7.68
N VAL A 54 4.75 -4.16 -6.86
CA VAL A 54 5.92 -3.32 -6.59
C VAL A 54 6.39 -3.54 -5.16
N LEU A 55 7.67 -3.82 -4.95
CA LEU A 55 8.23 -4.04 -3.61
C LEU A 55 9.21 -2.93 -3.26
N LEU A 56 8.93 -2.20 -2.18
CA LEU A 56 9.75 -1.10 -1.70
C LEU A 56 10.40 -1.49 -0.37
N ASN A 57 11.71 -1.70 -0.39
CA ASN A 57 12.47 -2.02 0.81
C ASN A 57 12.63 -0.76 1.68
N VAL A 58 12.10 -0.78 2.90
CA VAL A 58 12.12 0.36 3.82
C VAL A 58 13.53 0.74 4.28
N ASP A 59 14.50 -0.18 4.21
CA ASP A 59 15.90 0.10 4.54
C ASP A 59 16.63 0.86 3.42
N ASN A 60 16.00 1.01 2.23
CA ASN A 60 16.59 1.74 1.12
C ASN A 60 16.22 3.24 1.19
N PRO A 61 17.20 4.15 1.45
CA PRO A 61 16.93 5.57 1.65
C PRO A 61 16.27 6.26 0.45
N ARG A 62 16.35 5.68 -0.76
CA ARG A 62 15.68 6.23 -1.95
C ARG A 62 14.17 6.32 -1.79
N TRP A 63 13.59 5.49 -0.93
CA TRP A 63 12.15 5.38 -0.72
C TRP A 63 11.65 6.20 0.48
N GLN A 64 12.51 6.99 1.12
CA GLN A 64 12.09 7.87 2.21
C GLN A 64 10.90 8.77 1.85
N PRO A 65 10.86 9.41 0.65
CA PRO A 65 9.71 10.22 0.26
C PRO A 65 8.39 9.42 0.21
N GLU A 66 8.43 8.18 -0.26
CA GLU A 66 7.28 7.29 -0.30
C GLU A 66 6.88 6.80 1.10
N LEU A 67 7.85 6.43 1.94
CA LEU A 67 7.60 6.05 3.34
C LEU A 67 6.88 7.17 4.10
N ASP A 68 7.33 8.42 3.93
CA ASP A 68 6.71 9.59 4.54
C ASP A 68 5.32 9.85 3.95
N ARG A 69 5.20 9.83 2.62
CA ARG A 69 3.94 10.11 1.89
C ARG A 69 2.82 9.14 2.27
N TYR A 70 3.14 7.85 2.41
CA TYR A 70 2.17 6.80 2.73
C TYR A 70 2.12 6.47 4.23
N GLU A 71 2.80 7.28 5.05
CA GLU A 71 2.83 7.15 6.51
C GLU A 71 3.19 5.73 6.97
N VAL A 72 4.21 5.13 6.34
CA VAL A 72 4.63 3.74 6.61
C VAL A 72 5.27 3.68 7.99
N ASN A 73 4.49 3.27 8.98
CA ASN A 73 4.88 3.16 10.39
C ASN A 73 4.94 1.71 10.89
N GLY A 74 4.68 0.74 10.01
CA GLY A 74 4.79 -0.68 10.26
C GLY A 74 4.76 -1.47 8.96
N ILE A 75 5.37 -2.66 8.97
CA ILE A 75 5.43 -3.55 7.81
C ILE A 75 4.94 -4.96 8.15
N PRO A 76 4.37 -5.70 7.18
CA PRO A 76 4.10 -5.26 5.81
C PRO A 76 2.95 -4.25 5.75
N GLN A 77 3.08 -3.26 4.86
CA GLN A 77 2.01 -2.33 4.47
C GLN A 77 1.85 -2.40 2.96
N LEU A 78 0.60 -2.52 2.49
CA LEU A 78 0.27 -2.49 1.07
C LEU A 78 -0.43 -1.18 0.72
N GLU A 79 0.03 -0.48 -0.31
CA GLU A 79 -0.71 0.59 -0.96
C GLU A 79 -1.33 0.08 -2.26
N LEU A 80 -2.60 0.40 -2.48
CA LEU A 80 -3.43 -0.17 -3.53
C LEU A 80 -3.83 0.95 -4.49
N PHE A 81 -3.52 0.79 -5.77
CA PHE A 81 -3.77 1.79 -6.80
C PHE A 81 -4.63 1.23 -7.92
N GLY A 82 -5.57 2.05 -8.40
CA GLY A 82 -6.32 1.78 -9.62
C GLY A 82 -5.44 1.83 -10.87
N ALA A 83 -6.00 1.43 -12.01
CA ALA A 83 -5.30 1.42 -13.29
C ALA A 83 -4.89 2.82 -13.78
N ASP A 84 -5.54 3.87 -13.28
CA ASP A 84 -5.22 5.27 -13.52
C ASP A 84 -4.11 5.81 -12.59
N GLY A 85 -3.54 4.97 -11.73
CA GLY A 85 -2.53 5.35 -10.75
C GLY A 85 -3.09 6.08 -9.53
N THR A 86 -4.41 6.16 -9.38
CA THR A 86 -5.02 6.81 -8.20
C THR A 86 -5.06 5.87 -7.00
N PRO A 87 -4.86 6.38 -5.76
CA PRO A 87 -4.96 5.55 -4.57
C PRO A 87 -6.39 5.02 -4.36
N ALA A 88 -6.54 3.70 -4.35
CA ALA A 88 -7.77 3.00 -4.02
C ALA A 88 -7.89 2.71 -2.52
N GLY A 89 -6.76 2.56 -1.82
CA GLY A 89 -6.72 2.31 -0.38
C GLY A 89 -5.38 1.76 0.08
N ARG A 90 -5.34 1.29 1.32
CA ARG A 90 -4.19 0.59 1.90
C ARG A 90 -4.61 -0.61 2.72
N SER A 91 -3.65 -1.49 2.97
CA SER A 91 -3.77 -2.69 3.81
C SER A 91 -2.60 -2.74 4.78
N LEU A 92 -2.90 -2.75 6.08
CA LEU A 92 -1.90 -2.86 7.14
C LEU A 92 -1.79 -4.30 7.62
N GLY A 93 -0.55 -4.78 7.77
CA GLY A 93 -0.23 -6.11 8.26
C GLY A 93 -0.28 -7.19 7.19
N ALA A 94 0.20 -8.38 7.57
CA ALA A 94 0.28 -9.53 6.67
C ALA A 94 -1.11 -9.99 6.23
N ARG A 95 -1.19 -10.53 5.00
CA ARG A 95 -2.41 -11.03 4.40
C ARG A 95 -2.25 -12.48 3.96
N SER A 96 -3.32 -13.24 4.13
CA SER A 96 -3.45 -14.56 3.52
C SER A 96 -3.58 -14.45 2.01
N GLU A 97 -3.30 -15.54 1.29
CA GLU A 97 -3.53 -15.62 -0.16
C GLU A 97 -4.97 -15.24 -0.53
N GLN A 98 -5.96 -15.73 0.23
CA GLN A 98 -7.37 -15.44 -0.02
C GLN A 98 -7.69 -13.93 0.10
N GLU A 99 -7.13 -13.24 1.10
CA GLU A 99 -7.30 -11.80 1.25
C GLU A 99 -6.60 -11.03 0.13
N LEU A 100 -5.39 -11.43 -0.25
CA LEU A 100 -4.65 -10.84 -1.36
C LEU A 100 -5.42 -11.00 -2.68
N THR A 101 -5.93 -12.20 -2.98
CA THR A 101 -6.78 -12.43 -4.15
C THR A 101 -7.99 -11.51 -4.13
N ALA A 102 -8.67 -11.36 -2.98
CA ALA A 102 -9.84 -10.48 -2.89
C ALA A 102 -9.50 -9.00 -3.16
N LEU A 103 -8.36 -8.51 -2.67
CA LEU A 103 -7.88 -7.15 -2.93
C LEU A 103 -7.53 -6.98 -4.42
N VAL A 104 -6.76 -7.90 -4.98
CA VAL A 104 -6.32 -7.84 -6.39
C VAL A 104 -7.50 -7.95 -7.35
N SER A 105 -8.46 -8.85 -7.09
CA SER A 105 -9.69 -8.94 -7.90
C SER A 105 -10.49 -7.65 -7.86
N ALA A 106 -10.62 -7.00 -6.69
CA ALA A 106 -11.30 -5.72 -6.58
C ALA A 106 -10.61 -4.63 -7.42
N LEU A 107 -9.28 -4.57 -7.40
CA LEU A 107 -8.50 -3.61 -8.20
C LEU A 107 -8.64 -3.86 -9.71
N ILE A 108 -8.57 -5.11 -10.16
CA ILE A 108 -8.68 -5.47 -11.59
C ILE A 108 -10.09 -5.16 -12.11
N GLU A 109 -11.11 -5.36 -11.30
CA GLU A 109 -12.51 -5.15 -11.67
C GLU A 109 -13.00 -3.71 -11.40
N ASP A 110 -12.12 -2.81 -10.93
CA ASP A 110 -12.45 -1.44 -10.53
C ASP A 110 -13.64 -1.37 -9.56
N ARG A 111 -13.62 -2.25 -8.54
CA ARG A 111 -14.65 -2.33 -7.49
C ARG A 111 -14.12 -1.82 -6.15
N PRO A 112 -15.01 -1.37 -5.25
CA PRO A 112 -14.61 -1.00 -3.89
C PRO A 112 -13.87 -2.13 -3.18
N LEU A 113 -12.82 -1.77 -2.45
CA LEU A 113 -12.03 -2.73 -1.67
C LEU A 113 -12.91 -3.48 -0.64
N PRO A 114 -12.65 -4.78 -0.43
CA PRO A 114 -13.35 -5.56 0.57
C PRO A 114 -13.16 -4.98 1.98
N ARG A 115 -14.25 -4.92 2.75
CA ARG A 115 -14.21 -4.50 4.16
C ARG A 115 -13.59 -5.59 5.02
N MET A 116 -12.33 -5.42 5.40
CA MET A 116 -11.59 -6.30 6.30
C MET A 116 -10.73 -5.49 7.27
N ALA A 117 -10.36 -6.11 8.40
CA ALA A 117 -9.53 -5.45 9.41
C ALA A 117 -8.20 -5.00 8.80
N GLY A 118 -7.79 -3.75 9.05
CA GLY A 118 -6.56 -3.17 8.51
C GLY A 118 -6.63 -2.72 7.05
N VAL A 119 -7.76 -2.87 6.36
CA VAL A 119 -7.99 -2.28 5.03
C VAL A 119 -8.81 -1.00 5.15
N GLY A 120 -8.35 0.07 4.51
CA GLY A 120 -8.97 1.38 4.62
C GLY A 120 -8.47 2.38 3.57
N PRO A 121 -8.83 3.66 3.71
CA PRO A 121 -8.34 4.69 2.81
C PRO A 121 -6.82 4.81 2.88
N SER A 122 -6.20 5.13 1.75
CA SER A 122 -4.78 5.50 1.70
C SER A 122 -4.58 6.85 2.40
N SER A 123 -3.42 7.04 3.04
CA SER A 123 -3.13 8.27 3.78
C SER A 123 -3.20 9.48 2.85
N SER A 124 -4.10 10.39 3.20
CA SER A 124 -4.43 11.58 2.43
C SER A 124 -3.78 12.80 3.09
N LEU A 125 -2.46 12.95 3.01
CA LEU A 125 -1.89 14.30 3.07
C LEU A 125 -2.00 14.89 1.66
N ALA A 126 -3.04 15.71 1.53
CA ALA A 126 -3.25 16.60 0.42
C ALA A 126 -1.95 17.32 0.03
N THR A 127 -1.84 17.58 -1.27
CA THR A 127 -0.96 18.60 -1.85
C THR A 127 -0.95 19.86 -0.96
N PRO A 128 0.20 20.52 -0.71
CA PRO A 128 0.24 21.69 0.14
C PRO A 128 -0.36 22.89 -0.62
N ASP A 129 -1.69 23.02 -0.64
CA ASP A 129 -2.39 24.31 -0.75
C ASP A 129 -3.91 24.13 -0.54
N ARG A 130 -4.36 24.23 0.71
CA ARG A 130 -5.65 24.87 1.06
C ARG A 130 -5.66 25.22 2.55
N PRO A 131 -6.06 26.44 2.96
CA PRO A 131 -6.16 26.77 4.38
C PRO A 131 -7.32 26.00 5.01
N GLU A 132 -7.05 25.33 6.13
CA GLU A 132 -8.07 24.76 7.01
C GLU A 132 -8.96 25.89 7.60
N PRO A 133 -10.28 25.68 7.74
CA PRO A 133 -11.12 26.61 8.48
C PRO A 133 -10.91 26.40 9.98
N ALA A 134 -10.64 27.49 10.69
CA ALA A 134 -10.52 27.53 12.14
C ALA A 134 -11.85 27.27 12.85
N GLY A 135 -11.84 26.41 13.87
CA GLY A 135 -12.90 26.26 14.89
C GLY A 135 -12.89 24.85 15.49
N GLY A 136 -12.88 24.61 16.81
CA GLY A 136 -13.09 25.47 17.96
C GLY A 136 -12.63 24.79 19.25
N ALA A 137 -12.63 25.59 20.32
CA ALA A 137 -11.97 25.37 21.60
C ALA A 137 -12.45 24.18 22.46
N ALA A 138 -11.52 23.59 23.21
CA ALA A 138 -11.80 22.93 24.50
C ALA A 138 -10.64 23.21 25.48
N GLY A 139 -10.96 23.87 26.60
CA GLY A 139 -10.04 24.54 27.52
C GLY A 139 -9.14 23.66 28.42
N PRO A 140 -8.27 24.30 29.23
CA PRO A 140 -7.24 23.62 30.01
C PRO A 140 -7.81 22.99 31.29
N ARG A 141 -7.46 21.72 31.54
CA ARG A 141 -7.71 21.05 32.82
C ARG A 141 -6.63 21.46 33.83
N SER A 142 -7.03 22.22 34.86
CA SER A 142 -6.24 22.48 36.05
C SER A 142 -6.27 21.26 36.98
N HIS A 143 -5.12 20.90 37.55
CA HIS A 143 -5.02 19.96 38.66
C HIS A 143 -4.87 20.78 39.96
N GLY A 144 -5.71 20.48 40.95
CA GLY A 144 -5.57 20.94 42.34
C GLY A 144 -4.84 19.91 43.19
#